data_AF-A0A8J6J286-F1
#
_entry.id   AF-A0A8J6J286-F1
#
_cell.length_a   1.000
_cell.length_b   1.000
_cell.length_c   1.000
_cell.angle_alpha   90.00
_cell.angle_beta   90.00
_cell.angle_gamma   90.00
#
_symmetry.space_group_name_H-M   'P 1'
#
loop_
_entity.id
_entity.type
_entity.pdbx_description
1 polymer ?
#
loop_
_entity_poly.entity_id
_entity_poly.type
_entity_poly.pdbx_seq_one_letter_code
_entity_poly.pdbx_strand_id
1 'polypeptide(L)'
;MTEEIMALCRAMGATEDQEGLLLPLAQASAQALERRLKPGTSPGLCGPAFPLAAAMLAMDGLERAVGSGRVSSFTAGEVSIRMGERPERAA
;
A
#
# COMPACT_ATOMS: atom_id res chain seq x y z
N MET A 1 12.00 -13.07 -1.40
CA MET A 1 11.73 -11.66 -1.01
C MET A 1 10.25 -11.34 -1.06
N THR A 2 9.60 -11.38 -2.23
CA THR A 2 8.15 -11.06 -2.32
C THR A 2 7.28 -11.95 -1.42
N GLU A 3 7.57 -13.25 -1.35
CA GLU A 3 6.87 -14.17 -0.44
C GLU A 3 7.00 -13.79 1.03
N GLU A 4 8.19 -13.33 1.44
CA GLU A 4 8.47 -12.87 2.81
C GLU A 4 7.71 -11.56 3.12
N ILE A 5 7.67 -10.63 2.16
CA ILE A 5 6.86 -9.41 2.25
C ILE A 5 5.37 -9.77 2.41
N MET A 6 4.87 -10.71 1.60
CA MET A 6 3.47 -11.17 1.68
C MET A 6 3.16 -11.82 3.04
N ALA A 7 4.07 -12.64 3.57
CA ALA A 7 3.93 -13.24 4.89
C ALA A 7 3.86 -12.17 5.99
N LEU A 8 4.70 -11.13 5.92
CA LEU A 8 4.66 -10.00 6.84
C LEU A 8 3.37 -9.19 6.73
N CYS A 9 2.85 -8.97 5.51
CA CYS A 9 1.56 -8.32 5.30
C CYS A 9 0.40 -9.12 5.95
N ARG A 10 0.40 -10.45 5.82
CA ARG A 10 -0.58 -11.30 6.53
C ARG A 10 -0.43 -11.20 8.05
N ALA A 11 0.80 -11.19 8.55
CA ALA A 11 1.06 -10.98 9.98
C ALA A 11 0.59 -9.60 10.48
N MET A 12 0.56 -8.59 9.61
CA MET A 12 0.01 -7.25 9.89
C MET A 12 -1.51 -7.16 9.72
N GLY A 13 -2.19 -8.23 9.30
CA GLY A 13 -3.65 -8.30 9.23
C GLY A 13 -4.24 -8.22 7.82
N ALA A 14 -3.44 -8.34 6.75
CA ALA A 14 -3.99 -8.50 5.41
C ALA A 14 -4.79 -9.81 5.29
N THR A 15 -5.98 -9.74 4.69
CA THR A 15 -6.85 -10.90 4.47
C THR A 15 -6.59 -11.56 3.11
N GLU A 16 -7.04 -12.80 2.94
CA GLU A 16 -6.90 -13.54 1.68
C GLU A 16 -7.64 -12.85 0.52
N ASP A 17 -8.78 -12.21 0.78
CA ASP A 17 -9.54 -11.47 -0.24
C ASP A 17 -8.77 -10.25 -0.81
N GLN A 18 -7.78 -9.76 -0.08
CA GLN A 18 -6.95 -8.62 -0.48
C GLN A 18 -5.72 -9.05 -1.30
N GLU A 19 -5.47 -10.35 -1.45
CA GLU A 19 -4.23 -10.89 -2.02
C GLU A 19 -4.00 -10.45 -3.47
N GLY A 20 -5.08 -10.31 -4.25
CA GLY A 20 -5.03 -9.83 -5.63
C GLY A 20 -4.54 -8.38 -5.79
N LEU A 21 -4.79 -7.52 -4.79
CA LEU A 21 -4.25 -6.14 -4.75
C LEU A 21 -2.91 -6.09 -4.03
N LEU A 22 -2.74 -6.91 -3.00
CA LEU A 22 -1.55 -6.90 -2.16
C LEU A 22 -0.30 -7.38 -2.90
N LEU A 23 -0.41 -8.38 -3.77
CA LEU A 23 0.73 -8.88 -4.55
C LEU A 23 1.39 -7.78 -5.42
N PRO A 24 0.66 -7.04 -6.28
CA PRO A 24 1.26 -5.95 -7.04
C PRO A 24 1.75 -4.80 -6.15
N LEU A 25 1.09 -4.50 -5.03
CA LEU A 25 1.55 -3.50 -4.06
C LEU A 25 2.86 -3.88 -3.38
N ALA A 26 3.02 -5.15 -3.00
CA ALA A 26 4.26 -5.69 -2.43
C ALA A 26 5.43 -5.57 -3.41
N GLN A 27 5.21 -5.94 -4.67
CA GLN A 27 6.22 -5.82 -5.73
C GLN A 27 6.60 -4.35 -5.99
N ALA A 28 5.61 -3.46 -6.13
CA ALA A 28 5.83 -2.04 -6.35
C ALA A 28 6.57 -1.38 -5.18
N SER A 29 6.20 -1.75 -3.94
CA SER A 29 6.84 -1.25 -2.72
C SER A 29 8.30 -1.68 -2.61
N ALA A 30 8.61 -2.94 -2.90
CA ALA A 30 9.98 -3.43 -2.94
C ALA A 30 10.82 -2.69 -4.00
N GLN A 31 10.31 -2.53 -5.21
CA GLN A 31 11.00 -1.79 -6.27
C GLN A 31 11.20 -0.31 -5.92
N ALA A 32 10.19 0.33 -5.32
CA ALA A 32 10.27 1.72 -4.89
C ALA A 32 11.33 1.89 -3.79
N LEU A 33 11.40 0.96 -2.85
CA LEU A 33 12.39 0.97 -1.77
C LEU A 33 13.80 0.70 -2.31
N GLU A 34 13.95 -0.24 -3.24
CA GLU A 34 15.23 -0.54 -3.90
C GLU A 34 15.80 0.67 -4.62
N ARG A 35 14.96 1.44 -5.34
CA ARG A 35 15.38 2.70 -5.98
C ARG A 35 15.85 3.79 -5.01
N ARG A 36 15.51 3.67 -3.72
CA ARG A 36 15.93 4.61 -2.66
C ARG A 36 17.22 4.17 -1.97
N LEU A 37 17.72 2.96 -2.23
CA LEU A 37 18.96 2.49 -1.65
C LEU A 37 20.15 3.30 -2.18
N LYS A 38 21.18 3.43 -1.34
CA LYS A 38 22.44 4.04 -1.74
C LYS A 38 23.05 3.24 -2.92
N PRO A 39 23.66 3.89 -3.92
CA PRO A 39 24.32 3.18 -5.02
C PRO A 39 25.28 2.08 -4.51
N GLY A 40 25.18 0.89 -5.11
CA GLY A 40 25.96 -0.29 -4.71
C GLY A 40 25.40 -1.05 -3.50
N THR A 41 24.30 -0.60 -2.89
CA THR A 41 23.62 -1.32 -1.81
C THR A 41 22.52 -2.18 -2.39
N SER A 42 22.59 -3.50 -2.18
CA SER A 42 21.49 -4.41 -2.55
C SER A 42 20.49 -4.57 -1.41
N PRO A 43 19.22 -4.91 -1.70
CA PRO A 43 18.23 -5.22 -0.68
C PRO A 43 18.69 -6.25 0.36
N GLY A 44 19.51 -7.24 -0.04
CA GLY A 44 20.02 -8.28 0.85
C GLY A 44 20.95 -7.75 1.95
N LEU A 45 21.66 -6.64 1.73
CA LEU A 45 22.53 -6.03 2.74
C LEU A 45 21.76 -5.40 3.90
N CYS A 46 20.48 -5.09 3.69
CA CYS A 46 19.59 -4.57 4.72
C CYS A 46 18.99 -5.68 5.60
N GLY A 47 19.20 -6.96 5.26
CA GLY A 47 18.65 -8.09 5.99
C GLY A 47 17.12 -8.02 6.13
N PRO A 48 16.55 -8.40 7.29
CA PRO A 48 15.10 -8.46 7.49
C PRO A 48 14.43 -7.08 7.52
N ALA A 49 15.19 -5.99 7.64
CA ALA A 49 14.64 -4.64 7.66
C ALA A 49 14.04 -4.24 6.29
N PHE A 50 14.60 -4.74 5.19
CA PHE A 50 14.09 -4.44 3.85
C PHE A 50 12.71 -5.05 3.57
N PRO A 51 12.47 -6.37 3.72
CA PRO A 51 11.16 -6.94 3.50
C PRO A 51 10.12 -6.38 4.48
N LEU A 52 10.49 -6.07 5.73
CA LEU A 52 9.60 -5.39 6.67
C LEU A 52 9.18 -3.99 6.18
N ALA A 53 10.14 -3.16 5.76
CA ALA A 53 9.83 -1.82 5.24
C ALA A 53 8.98 -1.88 3.96
N ALA A 54 9.25 -2.82 3.06
CA ALA A 54 8.44 -3.01 1.86
C ALA A 54 7.01 -3.49 2.20
N ALA A 55 6.86 -4.34 3.21
CA ALA A 55 5.55 -4.79 3.69
C ALA A 55 4.74 -3.64 4.30
N MET A 56 5.37 -2.78 5.11
CA MET A 56 4.71 -1.59 5.67
C MET A 56 4.21 -0.64 4.57
N LEU A 57 5.01 -0.41 3.53
CA LEU A 57 4.61 0.39 2.38
C LEU A 57 3.46 -0.25 1.58
N ALA A 58 3.49 -1.58 1.44
CA ALA A 58 2.42 -2.31 0.76
C ALA A 58 1.10 -2.26 1.55
N MET A 59 1.17 -2.37 2.88
CA MET A 59 0.00 -2.23 3.75
C MET A 59 -0.58 -0.81 3.75
N ASP A 60 0.26 0.23 3.76
CA ASP A 60 -0.20 1.62 3.56
C ASP A 60 -0.90 1.79 2.21
N GLY A 61 -0.33 1.26 1.14
CA GLY A 61 -0.94 1.26 -0.18
C GLY A 61 -2.28 0.51 -0.22
N LEU A 62 -2.37 -0.61 0.51
CA LEU A 62 -3.58 -1.42 0.59
C LEU A 62 -4.66 -0.70 1.40
N GLU A 63 -4.32 -0.11 2.54
CA GLU A 63 -5.23 0.73 3.33
C GLU A 63 -5.76 1.88 2.48
N ARG A 64 -4.91 2.56 1.71
CA ARG A 64 -5.35 3.65 0.83
C ARG A 64 -6.25 3.17 -0.31
N ALA A 65 -6.05 1.95 -0.81
CA ALA A 65 -6.85 1.36 -1.87
C ALA A 65 -8.20 0.80 -1.38
N VAL A 66 -8.24 0.23 -0.18
CA VAL A 66 -9.43 -0.44 0.42
C VAL A 66 -10.21 0.52 1.33
N GLY A 67 -9.54 1.46 1.96
CA GLY A 67 -10.01 2.27 3.08
C GLY A 67 -9.33 3.63 3.16
N SER A 68 -9.48 4.45 2.13
CA SER A 68 -9.62 5.88 2.36
C SER A 68 -10.92 6.31 1.73
N GLY A 69 -11.92 6.56 2.58
CA GLY A 69 -13.11 7.29 2.19
C GLY A 69 -12.65 8.51 1.40
N ARG A 70 -13.05 8.52 0.13
CA ARG A 70 -13.36 9.67 -0.72
C ARG A 70 -13.09 10.99 0.02
N VAL A 71 -12.18 11.82 -0.49
CA VAL A 71 -11.99 13.21 -0.07
C VAL A 71 -13.35 13.80 0.37
N SER A 72 -13.55 13.95 1.68
CA SER A 72 -14.85 14.37 2.22
C SER A 72 -15.11 15.86 1.93
N SER A 73 -14.04 16.65 1.83
CA SER A 73 -13.98 17.91 1.10
C SER A 73 -12.54 18.41 1.04
N PHE A 74 -12.13 18.97 -0.10
CA PHE A 74 -10.93 19.80 -0.18
C PHE A 74 -11.35 21.19 -0.65
N THR A 75 -11.03 22.23 0.14
CA THR A 75 -11.32 23.62 -0.20
C THR A 75 -10.01 24.36 -0.38
N ALA A 76 -9.75 24.85 -1.59
CA ALA A 76 -8.62 25.71 -1.91
C ALA A 76 -9.15 27.01 -2.53
N GLY A 77 -9.15 28.08 -1.74
CA GLY A 77 -9.82 29.33 -2.11
C GLY A 77 -11.33 29.11 -2.29
N GLU A 78 -11.88 29.48 -3.44
CA GLU A 78 -13.30 29.27 -3.76
C GLU A 78 -13.61 27.87 -4.33
N VAL A 79 -12.60 27.04 -4.60
CA VAL A 79 -12.83 25.73 -5.21
C VAL A 79 -13.05 24.68 -4.12
N SER A 80 -14.24 24.07 -4.10
CA SER A 80 -14.58 22.95 -3.22
C SER A 80 -14.88 21.70 -4.04
N ILE A 81 -14.10 20.64 -3.85
CA ILE A 81 -14.35 19.32 -4.46
C ILE A 81 -15.02 18.43 -3.40
N ARG A 82 -16.23 17.94 -3.70
CA ARG A 82 -16.95 16.93 -2.90
C ARG A 82 -17.10 15.65 -3.70
N MET A 83 -16.56 14.56 -3.17
CA MET A 83 -16.81 13.24 -3.73
C MET A 83 -17.92 12.56 -2.90
N GLY A 84 -19.17 12.52 -3.40
CA GLY A 84 -20.31 11.87 -2.73
C GLY A 84 -20.47 10.36 -2.98
N GLU A 85 -20.65 9.55 -1.93
CA GLU A 85 -20.73 8.08 -1.97
C GLU A 85 -21.66 7.54 -3.06
N ARG A 86 -21.27 6.41 -3.66
CA ARG A 86 -22.09 5.71 -4.65
C ARG A 86 -23.29 5.13 -3.90
N PRO A 87 -24.54 5.48 -4.21
CA PRO A 87 -25.68 4.93 -3.50
C PRO A 87 -25.72 3.41 -3.72
N GLU A 88 -25.84 2.69 -2.60
CA GLU A 88 -26.15 1.26 -2.57
C GLU A 88 -27.46 1.05 -3.33
N ARG A 89 -27.41 0.25 -4.39
CA ARG A 89 -28.61 -0.09 -5.16
C ARG A 89 -29.43 -1.07 -4.30
N ALA A 90 -30.46 -0.57 -3.64
CA ALA A 90 -31.50 -1.40 -3.06
C ALA A 90 -32.19 -2.20 -4.18
N ALA A 91 -32.29 -3.52 -3.96
CA ALA A 91 -33.00 -4.47 -4.82
C ALA A 91 -34.53 -4.35 -4.64
#